data_AF-A0A955P853-F1
#
_entry.id   AF-A0A955P853-F1
#
_cell.length_a   1.000
_cell.length_b   1.000
_cell.length_c   1.000
_cell.angle_alpha   90.00
_cell.angle_beta   90.00
_cell.angle_gamma   90.00
#
_symmetry.space_group_name_H-M   'P 1'
#
loop_
_entity.id
_entity.type
_entity.pdbx_description
1 polymer ?
#
loop_
_entity_poly.entity_id
_entity_poly.type
_entity_poly.pdbx_seq_one_letter_code
_entity_poly.pdbx_strand_id
1 'polypeptide(L)'
;MKIIEKDQATGALSEYATEIGEGPVVITNHGKPVAALVSIENADLETISLSTNPQFLELIERSRESVREEGGISSEELRGRFE
;
A
#
# COMPACT_ATOMS: atom_id res chain seq x y z
N MET A 1 17.15 -6.28 -1.79
CA MET A 1 16.20 -6.82 -0.78
C MET A 1 16.99 -7.56 0.28
N LYS A 2 16.83 -7.19 1.54
CA LYS A 2 17.43 -7.85 2.72
C LYS A 2 16.36 -8.67 3.43
N ILE A 3 16.68 -9.86 3.93
CA ILE A 3 15.76 -10.72 4.69
C ILE A 3 16.36 -10.95 6.07
N ILE A 4 15.55 -10.78 7.12
CA ILE A 4 15.96 -10.91 8.52
C ILE A 4 14.89 -11.74 9.26
N GLU A 5 15.31 -12.75 10.03
CA GLU A 5 14.36 -13.46 10.91
C GLU A 5 13.95 -12.58 12.10
N LYS A 6 12.71 -12.76 12.57
CA LYS A 6 12.09 -11.93 13.62
C LYS A 6 12.89 -11.88 14.91
N ASP A 7 13.60 -12.96 15.26
CA ASP A 7 14.44 -13.04 16.45
C ASP A 7 15.79 -12.33 16.29
N GLN A 8 16.22 -12.06 15.05
CA GLN A 8 17.42 -11.29 14.71
C GLN A 8 17.11 -9.81 14.45
N ALA A 9 15.84 -9.45 14.27
CA ALA A 9 15.38 -8.08 14.02
C ALA A 9 15.26 -7.25 15.33
N THR A 10 16.34 -7.18 16.12
CA THR A 10 16.36 -6.56 17.45
C THR A 10 16.99 -5.17 17.52
N GLY A 11 17.53 -4.67 16.40
CA GLY A 11 18.09 -3.32 16.30
C GLY A 11 17.02 -2.22 16.33
N ALA A 12 17.46 -0.96 16.44
CA ALA A 12 16.54 0.16 16.38
C ALA A 12 15.94 0.32 14.96
N LEU A 13 14.66 0.70 14.86
CA LEU A 13 14.00 0.89 13.56
C LEU A 13 14.73 1.90 12.65
N SER A 14 15.36 2.92 13.23
CA SER A 14 16.18 3.91 12.52
C SER A 14 17.40 3.31 11.83
N GLU A 15 17.99 2.26 12.39
CA GLU A 15 19.13 1.56 11.79
C GLU A 15 18.65 0.82 10.54
N TYR A 16 17.57 0.06 10.64
CA TYR A 16 16.96 -0.63 9.50
C TYR A 16 16.50 0.36 8.41
N ALA A 17 15.96 1.52 8.79
CA ALA A 17 15.57 2.55 7.85
C ALA A 17 16.74 3.11 7.04
N THR A 18 17.93 3.18 7.63
CA THR A 18 19.16 3.62 6.94
C THR A 18 19.67 2.54 5.98
N GLU A 19 19.43 1.27 6.30
CA GLU A 19 19.82 0.13 5.46
C GLU A 19 18.91 -0.11 4.25
N ILE A 20 17.75 0.55 4.17
CA ILE A 20 16.74 0.34 3.10
C ILE A 20 17.32 0.56 1.70
N GLY A 21 18.38 1.37 1.54
CA GLY A 21 19.20 1.47 0.32
C GLY A 21 18.48 1.17 -1.01
N GLU A 22 18.94 0.13 -1.72
CA GLU A 22 18.43 -0.27 -3.04
C GLU A 22 17.19 -1.20 -3.00
N GLY A 23 16.62 -1.51 -1.84
CA GLY A 23 15.42 -2.35 -1.81
C GLY A 23 14.95 -2.78 -0.42
N PRO A 24 13.75 -3.38 -0.34
CA PRO A 24 13.05 -3.58 0.92
C PRO A 24 13.80 -4.47 1.91
N VAL A 25 13.62 -4.18 3.19
CA VAL A 25 13.99 -5.07 4.30
C VAL A 25 12.77 -5.88 4.69
N VAL A 26 12.83 -7.21 4.56
CA VAL A 26 11.73 -8.13 4.85
C VAL A 26 12.02 -8.86 6.15
N ILE A 27 11.06 -8.83 7.07
CA ILE A 27 11.11 -9.58 8.32
C ILE A 27 10.32 -10.88 8.14
N THR A 28 10.95 -12.01 8.44
CA THR A 28 10.35 -13.34 8.41
C THR A 28 10.13 -13.90 9.81
N ASN A 29 9.19 -14.82 9.97
CA ASN A 29 9.01 -15.62 11.18
C ASN A 29 8.94 -17.08 10.78
N HIS A 30 10.00 -17.84 11.08
CA HIS A 30 10.16 -19.23 10.62
C HIS A 30 10.09 -19.34 9.08
N GLY A 31 10.81 -18.45 8.39
CA GLY A 31 10.87 -18.40 6.93
C GLY A 31 9.64 -17.80 6.23
N LYS A 32 8.59 -17.43 6.97
CA LYS A 32 7.38 -16.80 6.39
C LYS A 32 7.46 -15.27 6.52
N PRO A 33 7.28 -14.48 5.45
CA PRO A 33 7.25 -13.03 5.53
C PRO A 33 6.10 -12.56 6.43
N VAL A 34 6.41 -11.65 7.37
CA VAL A 34 5.41 -11.10 8.31
C VAL A 34 5.37 -9.57 8.31
N ALA A 35 6.45 -8.92 7.90
CA ALA A 35 6.52 -7.47 7.75
C ALA A 35 7.56 -7.09 6.70
N ALA A 36 7.42 -5.90 6.13
CA ALA A 36 8.42 -5.31 5.27
C ALA A 36 8.58 -3.83 5.61
N LEU A 37 9.81 -3.35 5.58
CA LEU A 37 10.17 -1.95 5.63
C LEU A 37 10.61 -1.54 4.23
N VAL A 38 9.92 -0.56 3.65
CA VAL A 38 10.07 -0.14 2.26
C VAL A 38 10.36 1.36 2.20
N SER A 39 11.18 1.78 1.23
CA SER A 39 11.27 3.20 0.88
C SER A 39 9.92 3.69 0.40
N ILE A 40 9.50 4.86 0.88
CA ILE A 40 8.35 5.56 0.36
C ILE A 40 8.87 6.61 -0.62
N GLU A 41 8.65 6.37 -1.91
CA GLU A 41 8.97 7.33 -2.98
C GLU A 41 7.69 7.85 -3.59
N ASN A 42 7.58 9.17 -3.73
CA ASN A 42 6.45 9.84 -4.40
C ASN A 42 5.06 9.48 -3.84
N ALA A 43 4.96 9.16 -2.54
CA ALA A 43 3.70 8.86 -1.87
C ALA A 43 3.58 9.64 -0.57
N ASP A 44 2.35 10.06 -0.25
CA ASP A 44 1.97 10.69 1.01
C ASP A 44 1.44 9.65 2.02
N LEU A 45 1.15 10.11 3.23
CA LEU A 45 0.65 9.24 4.31
C LEU A 45 -0.71 8.64 3.96
N GLU A 46 -1.56 9.40 3.28
CA GLU A 46 -2.87 8.99 2.81
C GLU A 46 -2.76 7.81 1.84
N THR A 47 -1.84 7.88 0.88
CA THR A 47 -1.56 6.81 -0.08
C THR A 47 -1.15 5.52 0.63
N ILE A 48 -0.24 5.60 1.61
CA ILE A 48 0.21 4.44 2.39
C ILE A 48 -0.92 3.85 3.23
N SER A 49 -1.72 4.70 3.88
CA SER A 49 -2.83 4.26 4.73
C SER A 49 -3.93 3.59 3.92
N LEU A 50 -4.30 4.15 2.76
CA LEU A 50 -5.39 3.65 1.93
C LEU A 50 -5.00 2.43 1.10
N SER A 51 -3.75 2.38 0.59
CA SER A 51 -3.26 1.26 -0.22
C SER A 51 -3.23 -0.09 0.51
N THR A 52 -3.23 -0.07 1.84
CA THR A 52 -3.21 -1.27 2.69
C THR A 52 -4.54 -1.50 3.43
N ASN A 53 -5.54 -0.64 3.25
CA ASN A 53 -6.84 -0.76 3.91
C ASN A 53 -7.76 -1.73 3.14
N PRO A 54 -8.13 -2.90 3.70
CA PRO A 54 -8.93 -3.90 2.98
C PRO A 54 -10.30 -3.40 2.53
N GLN A 55 -10.98 -2.60 3.37
CA GLN A 55 -12.31 -2.07 3.06
C GLN A 55 -12.25 -1.03 1.94
N PHE A 56 -11.20 -0.21 1.93
CA PHE A 56 -10.99 0.76 0.85
C PHE A 56 -10.69 0.06 -0.47
N LEU A 57 -9.85 -0.97 -0.45
CA LEU A 57 -9.55 -1.77 -1.64
C LEU A 57 -10.80 -2.47 -2.19
N GLU A 58 -11.64 -3.05 -1.32
CA GLU A 58 -12.92 -3.65 -1.72
C GLU A 58 -13.87 -2.63 -2.36
N LEU A 59 -13.97 -1.43 -1.79
CA LEU A 59 -14.74 -0.33 -2.36
C LEU A 59 -14.27 0.03 -3.77
N ILE A 60 -12.95 0.14 -3.97
CA ILE A 60 -12.35 0.46 -5.26
C ILE A 60 -12.63 -0.65 -6.29
N GLU A 61 -12.48 -1.92 -5.92
CA GLU A 61 -12.76 -3.04 -6.83
C GLU A 61 -14.23 -3.07 -7.26
N ARG A 62 -15.16 -2.91 -6.30
CA ARG A 62 -16.60 -2.81 -6.62
C ARG A 62 -16.90 -1.64 -7.56
N SER A 63 -16.26 -0.48 -7.34
CA SER A 63 -16.42 0.68 -8.23
C SER A 63 -15.87 0.41 -9.63
N ARG A 64 -14.74 -0.29 -9.75
CA ARG A 64 -14.15 -0.66 -11.05
C ARG A 64 -15.03 -1.67 -11.79
N GLU A 65 -15.64 -2.62 -11.09
CA GLU A 65 -16.61 -3.57 -11.65
C GLU A 65 -17.84 -2.85 -12.21
N SER A 66 -18.48 -1.98 -11.41
CA SER A 66 -19.62 -1.18 -11.88
C SER A 66 -19.28 -0.36 -13.13
N VAL A 67 -18.11 0.28 -13.18
CA VAL A 67 -17.68 1.04 -14.38
C VAL A 67 -17.45 0.14 -15.60
N ARG A 68 -16.96 -1.10 -15.41
CA ARG A 68 -16.79 -2.06 -16.52
C ARG A 68 -18.12 -2.56 -17.07
N GLU A 69 -19.13 -2.74 -16.22
CA GLU A 69 -20.44 -3.28 -16.60
C GLU A 69 -21.39 -2.21 -17.14
N GLU A 70 -21.46 -1.07 -16.47
CA GLU A 70 -22.45 -0.01 -16.71
C GLU A 70 -21.86 1.19 -17.47
N GLY A 71 -20.52 1.29 -17.52
CA GLY A 71 -19.81 2.46 -18.01
C GLY A 71 -19.56 3.50 -16.91
N GLY A 72 -18.69 4.46 -17.20
CA GLY A 72 -18.44 5.61 -16.32
C GLY A 72 -19.37 6.80 -16.64
N ILE A 73 -19.46 7.74 -15.70
CA ILE A 73 -20.11 9.03 -15.93
C ILE A 73 -19.07 10.07 -16.35
N SER A 74 -19.39 10.92 -17.33
CA SER A 74 -18.51 12.04 -17.68
C SER A 74 -18.57 13.13 -16.61
N SER A 75 -17.49 13.89 -16.45
CA SER A 75 -17.46 15.00 -15.48
C SER A 75 -18.50 16.09 -15.79
N GLU A 76 -18.87 16.27 -17.07
CA GLU A 76 -19.93 17.20 -17.48
C GLU A 76 -21.30 16.71 -17.02
N GLU A 77 -21.64 15.46 -17.32
CA GLU A 77 -22.90 14.84 -16.88
C GLU A 77 -23.02 14.82 -15.35
N LEU A 78 -21.94 14.52 -14.62
CA LEU A 78 -21.95 14.49 -13.17
C LEU A 78 -22.30 15.86 -12.57
N ARG A 79 -21.68 16.95 -13.07
CA ARG A 79 -21.96 18.31 -12.58
C ARG A 79 -23.41 18.69 -12.83
N GLY A 80 -23.95 18.39 -14.01
CA GLY A 80 -25.35 18.68 -14.34
C GLY A 80 -26.39 17.97 -13.47
N ARG A 81 -26.02 16.94 -12.69
CA ARG A 81 -26.93 16.27 -11.73
C ARG A 81 -27.06 17.00 -10.39
N PHE A 82 -26.17 17.94 -10.08
CA PHE A 82 -26.10 18.63 -8.79
C PHE A 82 -26.21 20.16 -8.91
N GLU A 83 -26.52 20.67 -10.10
CA GLU A 83 -26.97 22.05 -10.37
C GLU A 83 -28.51 22.12 -10.35
#